data_AF-A0A948VJ79-F1
#
_entry.id   AF-A0A948VJ79-F1
#
_cell.length_a   1.000
_cell.length_b   1.000
_cell.length_c   1.000
_cell.angle_alpha   90.00
_cell.angle_beta   90.00
_cell.angle_gamma   90.00
#
_symmetry.space_group_name_H-M   'P 1'
#
loop_
_entity.id
_entity.type
_entity.pdbx_description
1 polymer ?
#
loop_
_entity_poly.entity_id
_entity_poly.type
_entity_poly.pdbx_seq_one_letter_code
_entity_poly.pdbx_strand_id
1 'polypeptide(L)'
;MVKNSSGQVLVFYVASFIVLCLFWFAVVNAGKVLKDRILVQNAADNSALSAAVMRSRALNVLGKLNGVLGLSGFGVHVPGAGFCVGGDSWVWWIEPPRRSPGFHTYHRMARLARSSINKVILLQESIVPTYGGGTTFLVSRNIARRQEINAGGKECGADGFVPMDSLSLNLKRNKGDVLYFKTSELYVPPTPVSPEVWVWPIPYPYERSKNAKRWLEQKRESFHKQRIRVIAYKSRDSVSNRGYPFAGKFFKMDRWVDIKCIAAASSYNNSGYMFPQERDASFMTAFFEYWKSKNPGWKAHLVPVGKWTKH
;
A
#
# COMPACT_ATOMS: atom_id res chain seq x y z
N MET A 1 54.42 53.91 42.62
CA MET A 1 53.29 54.21 41.71
C MET A 1 52.45 52.94 41.57
N VAL A 2 51.40 52.78 42.39
CA VAL A 2 50.51 51.61 42.29
C VAL A 2 49.62 51.84 41.08
N LYS A 3 49.81 51.03 40.03
CA LYS A 3 49.05 51.11 38.78
C LYS A 3 47.58 50.83 39.12
N ASN A 4 46.71 51.81 38.91
CA ASN A 4 45.29 51.75 39.28
C ASN A 4 44.59 50.66 38.44
N SER A 5 44.55 49.44 38.97
CA SER A 5 44.11 48.20 38.29
C SER A 5 42.59 48.01 38.29
N SER A 6 41.85 48.83 39.04
CA SER A 6 40.40 48.73 39.21
C SER A 6 39.61 48.88 37.90
N GLY A 7 40.12 49.65 36.92
CA GLY A 7 39.48 49.80 35.61
C GLY A 7 39.64 48.59 34.69
N GLN A 8 40.71 47.81 34.84
CA GLN A 8 40.97 46.63 33.99
C GLN A 8 40.05 45.46 34.32
N VAL A 9 39.65 45.34 35.59
CA VAL A 9 38.74 44.30 36.08
C VAL A 9 37.35 44.44 35.43
N LEU A 10 36.83 45.68 35.33
CA LEU A 10 35.54 45.94 34.68
C LEU A 10 35.56 45.54 33.19
N VAL A 11 36.62 45.91 32.46
CA VAL A 11 36.79 45.56 31.04
C VAL A 11 36.84 44.04 30.87
N PHE A 12 37.55 43.33 31.75
CA PHE A 12 37.59 41.88 31.74
C PHE A 12 36.22 41.23 31.98
N TYR A 13 35.45 41.75 32.95
CA TYR A 13 34.09 41.26 33.21
C TYR A 13 33.15 41.46 32.02
N VAL A 14 33.17 42.65 31.41
CA VAL A 14 32.34 42.97 30.24
C VAL A 14 32.71 42.07 29.06
N ALA A 15 34.00 41.90 28.78
CA ALA A 15 34.48 41.01 27.71
C ALA A 15 34.06 39.55 27.97
N SER A 16 34.23 39.07 29.20
CA SER A 16 33.86 37.70 29.59
C SER A 16 32.35 37.48 29.46
N PHE A 17 31.53 38.44 29.86
CA PHE A 17 30.08 38.38 29.73
C PHE A 17 29.65 38.31 28.25
N ILE A 18 30.23 39.16 27.39
CA ILE A 18 29.96 39.13 25.94
C ILE A 18 30.33 37.77 25.36
N VAL A 19 31.52 37.23 25.68
CA VAL A 19 31.97 35.91 25.21
C VAL A 19 30.98 34.82 25.66
N LEU A 20 30.51 34.87 26.90
CA LEU A 20 29.56 33.91 27.44
C LEU A 20 28.19 34.01 26.75
N CYS A 21 27.71 35.21 26.45
CA CYS A 21 26.50 35.41 25.65
C CYS A 21 26.65 34.87 24.23
N LEU A 22 27.78 35.13 23.56
CA LEU A 22 28.06 34.62 22.21
C LEU A 22 28.13 33.08 22.19
N PHE A 23 28.80 32.49 23.18
CA PHE A 23 28.85 31.04 23.36
C PHE A 23 27.45 30.46 23.57
N TRP A 24 26.64 31.07 24.43
CA TRP A 24 25.25 30.65 24.66
C TRP A 24 24.42 30.68 23.37
N PHE A 25 24.52 31.74 22.57
CA PHE A 25 23.84 31.84 21.28
C PHE A 25 24.29 30.74 20.29
N ALA A 26 25.58 30.42 20.27
CA ALA A 26 26.11 29.33 19.45
C ALA A 26 25.52 27.97 19.88
N VAL A 27 25.47 27.70 21.19
CA VAL A 27 24.87 26.47 21.76
C VAL A 27 23.39 26.36 21.40
N VAL A 28 22.62 27.43 21.55
CA VAL A 28 21.19 27.46 21.23
C VAL A 28 20.95 27.22 19.73
N ASN A 29 21.73 27.83 18.84
CA ASN A 29 21.63 27.61 17.40
C ASN A 29 22.03 26.18 17.00
N ALA A 30 23.10 25.63 17.58
CA ALA A 30 23.50 24.24 17.36
C ALA A 30 22.42 23.26 17.83
N GLY A 31 21.86 23.49 19.02
CA GLY A 31 20.74 22.72 19.56
C GLY A 31 19.51 22.77 18.65
N LYS A 32 19.21 23.95 18.07
CA LYS A 32 18.13 24.10 17.10
C LYS A 32 18.36 23.28 15.84
N VAL A 33 19.54 23.37 15.22
CA VAL A 33 19.88 22.57 14.02
C VAL A 33 19.76 21.08 14.30
N LEU A 34 20.22 20.63 15.47
CA LEU A 34 20.12 19.23 15.88
C LEU A 34 18.66 18.80 16.06
N LYS A 35 17.84 19.61 16.74
CA LYS A 35 16.40 19.39 16.89
C LYS A 35 15.71 19.27 15.53
N ASP A 36 15.95 20.23 14.62
CA ASP A 36 15.32 20.25 13.31
C ASP A 36 15.73 19.01 12.47
N ARG A 37 16.99 18.57 12.56
CA ARG A 37 17.43 17.31 11.92
C ARG A 37 16.69 16.09 12.45
N ILE A 38 16.54 15.97 13.77
CA ILE A 38 15.81 14.85 14.39
C ILE A 38 14.34 14.86 13.94
N LEU A 39 13.70 16.03 13.89
CA LEU A 39 12.31 16.15 13.44
C LEU A 39 12.13 15.77 11.98
N VAL A 40 13.03 16.21 11.09
CA VAL A 40 12.98 15.85 9.66
C VAL A 40 13.27 14.36 9.45
N GLN A 41 14.14 13.76 10.27
CA GLN A 41 14.36 12.32 10.27
C GLN A 41 13.10 11.55 10.68
N ASN A 42 12.46 11.94 11.79
CA ASN A 42 11.18 11.36 12.21
C ASN A 42 10.09 11.53 11.15
N ALA A 43 10.07 12.67 10.46
CA ALA A 43 9.17 12.91 9.33
C ALA A 43 9.44 11.94 8.18
N ALA A 44 10.71 11.74 7.81
CA ALA A 44 11.08 10.77 6.78
C ALA A 44 10.67 9.35 7.17
N ASP A 45 11.01 8.90 8.38
CA ASP A 45 10.73 7.54 8.86
C ASP A 45 9.21 7.27 8.93
N ASN A 46 8.45 8.18 9.55
CA ASN A 46 7.00 8.03 9.63
C ASN A 46 6.34 8.06 8.27
N SER A 47 6.84 8.86 7.32
CA SER A 47 6.32 8.91 5.95
C SER A 47 6.63 7.63 5.19
N ALA A 48 7.86 7.12 5.29
CA ALA A 48 8.27 5.86 4.66
C ALA A 48 7.41 4.72 5.19
N LEU A 49 7.28 4.61 6.51
CA LEU A 49 6.50 3.57 7.16
C LEU A 49 5.03 3.66 6.76
N SER A 50 4.46 4.86 6.70
CA SER A 50 3.06 5.06 6.30
C SER A 50 2.83 4.67 4.86
N ALA A 51 3.76 4.97 3.95
CA ALA A 51 3.70 4.53 2.57
C ALA A 51 3.70 2.99 2.47
N ALA A 52 4.60 2.34 3.22
CA ALA A 52 4.66 0.89 3.28
C ALA A 52 3.40 0.27 3.90
N VAL A 53 2.84 0.87 4.97
CA VAL A 53 1.58 0.40 5.60
C VAL A 53 0.42 0.48 4.62
N MET A 54 0.27 1.61 3.91
CA MET A 54 -0.80 1.77 2.92
C MET A 54 -0.70 0.73 1.81
N ARG A 55 0.51 0.48 1.29
CA ARG A 55 0.73 -0.57 0.30
C ARG A 55 0.43 -1.96 0.86
N SER A 56 0.89 -2.29 2.05
CA SER A 56 0.62 -3.60 2.67
C SER A 56 -0.88 -3.82 2.88
N ARG A 57 -1.62 -2.80 3.31
CA ARG A 57 -3.09 -2.87 3.41
C ARG A 57 -3.75 -3.09 2.05
N ALA A 58 -3.35 -2.33 1.03
CA ALA A 58 -3.88 -2.49 -0.32
C ALA A 58 -3.59 -3.88 -0.89
N LEU A 59 -2.37 -4.39 -0.73
CA LEU A 59 -1.98 -5.72 -1.18
C LEU A 59 -2.76 -6.82 -0.45
N ASN A 60 -3.04 -6.67 0.84
CA ASN A 60 -3.89 -7.60 1.58
C ASN A 60 -5.34 -7.62 1.08
N VAL A 61 -5.93 -6.45 0.79
CA VAL A 61 -7.29 -6.37 0.22
C VAL A 61 -7.31 -6.94 -1.20
N LEU A 62 -6.35 -6.55 -2.04
CA LEU A 62 -6.25 -7.04 -3.42
C LEU A 62 -6.03 -8.54 -3.47
N GLY A 63 -5.22 -9.11 -2.56
CA GLY A 63 -5.02 -10.54 -2.43
C GLY A 63 -6.32 -11.28 -2.11
N LYS A 64 -7.14 -10.75 -1.19
CA LYS A 64 -8.49 -11.29 -0.90
C LYS A 64 -9.40 -11.25 -2.13
N LEU A 65 -9.44 -10.11 -2.83
CA LEU A 65 -10.23 -9.98 -4.06
C LEU A 65 -9.72 -10.91 -5.17
N ASN A 66 -8.41 -11.14 -5.24
CA ASN A 66 -7.82 -12.10 -6.18
C ASN A 66 -8.19 -13.54 -5.83
N GLY A 67 -8.17 -13.90 -4.54
CA GLY A 67 -8.64 -15.21 -4.07
C GLY A 67 -10.10 -15.45 -4.41
N VAL A 68 -10.94 -14.41 -4.36
CA VAL A 68 -12.35 -14.47 -4.81
C VAL A 68 -12.46 -14.76 -6.31
N LEU A 69 -11.53 -14.28 -7.14
CA LEU A 69 -11.46 -14.62 -8.57
C LEU A 69 -10.86 -16.01 -8.83
N GLY A 70 -9.90 -16.45 -8.01
CA GLY A 70 -9.22 -17.75 -8.09
C GLY A 70 -10.01 -18.93 -7.55
N LEU A 71 -10.94 -18.68 -6.62
CA LEU A 71 -11.89 -19.68 -6.16
C LEU A 71 -12.80 -20.07 -7.33
N SER A 72 -12.51 -21.23 -7.90
CA SER A 72 -13.39 -22.09 -8.70
C SER A 72 -14.69 -22.49 -7.98
N GLY A 73 -14.98 -21.90 -6.82
CA GLY A 73 -16.17 -22.07 -6.02
C GLY A 73 -16.56 -20.74 -5.40
N PHE A 74 -17.27 -19.89 -6.14
CA PHE A 74 -18.10 -18.83 -5.56
C PHE A 74 -19.23 -19.49 -4.75
N GLY A 75 -18.89 -20.05 -3.60
CA GLY A 75 -19.79 -20.17 -2.47
C GLY A 75 -19.98 -18.80 -1.83
N VAL A 76 -20.38 -17.77 -2.61
CA VAL A 76 -21.34 -16.85 -2.01
C VAL A 76 -22.58 -17.71 -1.93
N HIS A 77 -22.90 -18.15 -0.73
CA HIS A 77 -24.23 -18.64 -0.41
C HIS A 77 -25.16 -17.45 -0.62
N VAL A 78 -25.46 -17.13 -1.89
CA VAL A 78 -26.68 -16.42 -2.22
C VAL A 78 -27.74 -17.43 -1.85
N PRO A 79 -28.67 -17.13 -0.91
CA PRO A 79 -29.76 -18.04 -0.62
C PRO A 79 -30.43 -18.44 -1.94
N GLY A 80 -30.27 -19.72 -2.32
CA GLY A 80 -30.79 -20.26 -3.57
C GLY A 80 -29.84 -20.33 -4.80
N ALA A 81 -28.54 -20.00 -4.71
CA ALA A 81 -27.60 -20.30 -5.80
C ALA A 81 -26.81 -21.59 -5.51
N GLY A 82 -26.78 -22.52 -6.47
CA GLY A 82 -26.13 -23.82 -6.34
C GLY A 82 -24.60 -23.74 -6.33
N PHE A 83 -23.97 -24.91 -6.22
CA PHE A 83 -22.51 -25.07 -6.26
C PHE A 83 -21.89 -24.38 -7.49
N CYS A 84 -20.67 -23.88 -7.36
CA CYS A 84 -19.90 -23.31 -8.46
C CYS A 84 -18.76 -24.25 -8.81
N VAL A 85 -18.51 -24.43 -10.11
CA VAL A 85 -17.35 -25.17 -10.63
C VAL A 85 -16.68 -24.30 -11.69
N GLY A 86 -15.36 -24.19 -11.64
CA GLY A 86 -14.61 -23.38 -12.60
C GLY A 86 -13.16 -23.83 -12.72
N GLY A 87 -12.55 -23.50 -13.84
CA GLY A 87 -11.13 -23.74 -14.12
C GLY A 87 -10.51 -22.55 -14.86
N ASP A 88 -9.28 -22.72 -15.32
CA ASP A 88 -8.39 -21.67 -15.87
C ASP A 88 -8.98 -20.77 -16.97
N SER A 89 -10.01 -21.27 -17.65
CA SER A 89 -10.66 -20.60 -18.77
C SER A 89 -12.18 -20.72 -18.72
N TRP A 90 -12.78 -21.17 -17.61
CA TRP A 90 -14.22 -21.34 -17.56
C TRP A 90 -14.86 -21.17 -16.18
N VAL A 91 -16.11 -20.74 -16.18
CA VAL A 91 -16.91 -20.47 -14.99
C VAL A 91 -18.32 -21.02 -15.17
N TRP A 92 -18.76 -21.84 -14.22
CA TRP A 92 -20.13 -22.36 -14.15
C TRP A 92 -20.72 -22.16 -12.75
N TRP A 93 -21.84 -21.44 -12.69
CA TRP A 93 -22.63 -21.27 -11.47
C TRP A 93 -23.93 -22.06 -11.65
N ILE A 94 -24.12 -23.08 -10.81
CA ILE A 94 -25.27 -23.99 -10.95
C ILE A 94 -26.54 -23.22 -10.59
N GLU A 95 -27.51 -23.26 -11.49
CA GLU A 95 -28.84 -22.70 -11.24
C GLU A 95 -29.63 -23.66 -10.33
N PRO A 96 -30.38 -23.19 -9.33
CA PRO A 96 -31.16 -24.06 -8.47
C PRO A 96 -32.18 -24.85 -9.31
N PRO A 97 -32.32 -26.16 -9.05
CA PRO A 97 -33.17 -27.03 -9.86
C PRO A 97 -34.63 -26.57 -9.80
N ARG A 98 -35.30 -26.49 -10.95
CA ARG A 98 -36.75 -26.31 -10.99
C ARG A 98 -37.45 -27.67 -10.92
N ARG A 99 -38.54 -27.75 -10.14
CA ARG A 99 -39.40 -28.94 -10.06
C ARG A 99 -40.38 -29.03 -11.25
N SER A 100 -39.93 -28.70 -12.45
CA SER A 100 -40.75 -28.80 -13.67
C SER A 100 -40.18 -29.89 -14.59
N PRO A 101 -41.01 -30.84 -15.08
CA PRO A 101 -40.56 -31.85 -16.02
C PRO A 101 -39.95 -31.25 -17.29
N GLY A 102 -38.99 -31.94 -17.90
CA GLY A 102 -38.39 -31.58 -19.18
C GLY A 102 -36.94 -31.11 -19.12
N PHE A 103 -36.37 -30.86 -20.29
CA PHE A 103 -35.02 -30.30 -20.43
C PHE A 103 -35.09 -28.77 -20.45
N HIS A 104 -34.57 -28.14 -19.40
CA HIS A 104 -34.58 -26.69 -19.27
C HIS A 104 -33.17 -26.13 -19.35
N THR A 105 -32.99 -24.96 -19.95
CA THR A 105 -31.69 -24.32 -20.08
C THR A 105 -31.74 -22.88 -19.58
N TYR A 106 -30.86 -22.54 -18.63
CA TYR A 106 -30.90 -21.26 -17.94
C TYR A 106 -29.54 -20.55 -17.96
N HIS A 107 -29.58 -19.29 -18.36
CA HIS A 107 -28.40 -18.44 -18.54
C HIS A 107 -28.28 -17.34 -17.47
N ARG A 108 -29.17 -17.33 -16.46
CA ARG A 108 -29.21 -16.28 -15.43
C ARG A 108 -27.94 -16.33 -14.59
N MET A 109 -27.55 -17.52 -14.13
CA MET A 109 -26.35 -17.69 -13.32
C MET A 109 -25.06 -17.36 -14.09
N ALA A 110 -25.00 -17.68 -15.38
CA ALA A 110 -23.88 -17.28 -16.24
C ALA A 110 -23.72 -15.74 -16.32
N ARG A 111 -24.83 -15.00 -16.48
CA ARG A 111 -24.83 -13.52 -16.48
C ARG A 111 -24.44 -12.95 -15.12
N LEU A 112 -24.93 -13.54 -14.03
CA LEU A 112 -24.58 -13.14 -12.67
C LEU A 112 -23.09 -13.37 -12.38
N ALA A 113 -22.54 -14.50 -12.81
CA ALA A 113 -21.11 -14.81 -12.69
C ALA A 113 -20.26 -13.74 -13.40
N ARG A 114 -20.60 -13.44 -14.66
CA ARG A 114 -19.92 -12.40 -15.45
C ARG A 114 -19.99 -11.02 -14.78
N SER A 115 -21.18 -10.63 -14.33
CA SER A 115 -21.39 -9.34 -13.64
C SER A 115 -20.57 -9.26 -12.34
N SER A 116 -20.53 -10.33 -11.57
CA SER A 116 -19.80 -10.41 -10.30
C SER A 116 -18.29 -10.31 -10.52
N ILE A 117 -17.75 -11.05 -11.49
CA ILE A 117 -16.34 -10.98 -11.88
C ILE A 117 -15.97 -9.55 -12.33
N ASN A 118 -16.80 -8.93 -13.17
CA ASN A 118 -16.57 -7.56 -13.62
C ASN A 118 -16.55 -6.56 -12.47
N LYS A 119 -17.45 -6.68 -11.49
CA LYS A 119 -17.47 -5.82 -10.30
C LYS A 119 -16.21 -5.97 -9.46
N VAL A 120 -15.74 -7.19 -9.24
CA VAL A 120 -14.49 -7.45 -8.51
C VAL A 120 -13.30 -6.86 -9.25
N ILE A 121 -13.24 -7.01 -10.57
CA ILE A 121 -12.17 -6.42 -11.41
C ILE A 121 -12.20 -4.89 -11.31
N LEU A 122 -13.38 -4.27 -11.42
CA LEU A 122 -13.53 -2.82 -11.29
C LEU A 122 -13.06 -2.32 -9.92
N LEU A 123 -13.40 -3.04 -8.85
CA LEU A 123 -12.94 -2.71 -7.50
C LEU A 123 -11.41 -2.82 -7.37
N GLN A 124 -10.81 -3.87 -7.92
CA GLN A 124 -9.35 -4.00 -7.95
C GLN A 124 -8.70 -2.86 -8.75
N GLU A 125 -9.28 -2.48 -9.89
CA GLU A 125 -8.79 -1.39 -10.74
C GLU A 125 -8.95 -0.01 -10.11
N SER A 126 -9.86 0.18 -9.14
CA SER A 126 -9.92 1.42 -8.36
C SER A 126 -8.89 1.45 -7.22
N ILE A 127 -8.67 0.32 -6.54
CA ILE A 127 -7.72 0.21 -5.42
C ILE A 127 -6.27 0.39 -5.87
N VAL A 128 -5.87 -0.25 -6.98
CA VAL A 128 -4.49 -0.23 -7.48
C VAL A 128 -3.93 1.18 -7.68
N PRO A 129 -4.56 2.09 -8.46
CA PRO A 129 -4.04 3.44 -8.65
C PRO A 129 -4.19 4.31 -7.40
N THR A 130 -5.27 4.13 -6.63
CA THR A 130 -5.54 4.92 -5.41
C THR A 130 -4.46 4.71 -4.36
N TYR A 131 -4.19 3.45 -4.03
CA TYR A 131 -3.22 3.08 -2.99
C TYR A 131 -1.80 2.81 -3.53
N GLY A 132 -1.65 2.65 -4.84
CA GLY A 132 -0.35 2.57 -5.52
C GLY A 132 0.21 3.92 -5.96
N GLY A 133 -0.34 5.03 -5.48
CA GLY A 133 0.04 6.36 -5.96
C GLY A 133 -0.50 7.48 -5.10
N GLY A 134 -1.51 8.18 -5.61
CA GLY A 134 -1.94 9.49 -5.12
C GLY A 134 -2.28 9.53 -3.63
N THR A 135 -3.15 8.62 -3.15
CA THR A 135 -3.55 8.62 -1.73
C THR A 135 -2.37 8.29 -0.82
N THR A 136 -1.53 7.35 -1.22
CA THR A 136 -0.31 7.00 -0.48
C THR A 136 0.66 8.18 -0.40
N PHE A 137 0.81 8.93 -1.49
CA PHE A 137 1.60 10.16 -1.50
C PHE A 137 1.01 11.23 -0.57
N LEU A 138 -0.30 11.49 -0.65
CA LEU A 138 -0.98 12.51 0.17
C LEU A 138 -0.89 12.18 1.66
N VAL A 139 -1.15 10.92 2.05
CA VAL A 139 -1.07 10.50 3.44
C VAL A 139 0.37 10.60 3.96
N SER A 140 1.36 10.14 3.19
CA SER A 140 2.77 10.23 3.59
C SER A 140 3.20 11.68 3.75
N ARG A 141 2.81 12.56 2.82
CA ARG A 141 3.09 14.00 2.90
C ARG A 141 2.47 14.66 4.13
N ASN A 142 1.21 14.35 4.43
CA ASN A 142 0.52 14.91 5.60
C ASN A 142 1.17 14.41 6.91
N ILE A 143 1.59 13.14 6.95
CA ILE A 143 2.31 12.58 8.09
C ILE A 143 3.69 13.20 8.27
N ALA A 144 4.38 13.59 7.20
CA ALA A 144 5.63 14.34 7.25
C ALA A 144 5.42 15.73 7.87
N ARG A 145 4.35 16.43 7.47
CA ARG A 145 4.06 17.81 7.88
C ARG A 145 3.68 17.91 9.36
N ARG A 146 2.87 16.98 9.86
CA ARG A 146 2.35 17.00 11.25
C ARG A 146 3.38 16.73 12.35
N GLN A 147 4.64 16.42 12.02
CA GLN A 147 5.66 16.09 13.04
C GLN A 147 6.06 17.27 13.92
N GLU A 148 5.75 18.50 13.50
CA GLU A 148 5.93 19.69 14.31
C GLU A 148 4.71 20.59 14.13
N ILE A 149 4.29 21.23 15.22
CA ILE A 149 3.23 22.24 15.23
C ILE A 149 3.87 23.53 15.74
N ASN A 150 3.70 24.62 15.01
CA ASN A 150 4.20 25.91 15.44
C ASN A 150 3.31 26.54 16.52
N ALA A 151 3.76 27.64 17.14
CA ALA A 151 2.99 28.35 18.17
C ALA A 151 1.60 28.84 17.69
N GLY A 152 1.40 28.99 16.38
CA GLY A 152 0.12 29.33 15.77
C GLY A 152 -0.74 28.13 15.38
N GLY A 153 -0.40 26.91 15.84
CA GLY A 153 -1.16 25.69 15.59
C GLY A 153 -1.02 25.10 14.18
N LYS A 154 -0.10 25.61 13.34
CA LYS A 154 0.10 25.13 11.96
C LYS A 154 1.18 24.06 11.90
N GLU A 155 0.94 23.03 11.10
CA GLU A 155 1.89 21.96 10.80
C GLU A 155 3.14 22.50 10.09
N CYS A 156 4.33 22.21 10.63
CA CYS A 156 5.59 22.77 10.15
C CYS A 156 6.79 21.79 10.24
N GLY A 157 6.53 20.48 10.34
CA GLY A 157 7.56 19.45 10.48
C GLY A 157 8.49 19.37 9.27
N ALA A 158 8.00 18.82 8.15
CA ALA A 158 8.69 18.85 6.87
C ALA A 158 7.92 19.73 5.87
N ASP A 159 8.63 20.49 5.04
CA ASP A 159 8.01 21.32 4.00
C ASP A 159 7.52 20.47 2.83
N GLY A 160 8.23 19.38 2.55
CA GLY A 160 7.91 18.50 1.45
C GLY A 160 8.36 17.05 1.65
N PHE A 161 7.85 16.23 0.75
CA PHE A 161 8.02 14.79 0.68
C PHE A 161 8.25 14.41 -0.79
N VAL A 162 9.33 13.67 -1.05
CA VAL A 162 9.68 13.19 -2.39
C VAL A 162 9.92 11.69 -2.32
N PRO A 163 9.05 10.86 -2.94
CA PRO A 163 9.35 9.43 -3.07
C PRO A 163 10.47 9.26 -4.11
N MET A 164 11.51 8.49 -3.75
CA MET A 164 12.59 8.16 -4.70
C MET A 164 12.25 6.96 -5.57
N ASP A 165 11.38 6.09 -5.08
CA ASP A 165 10.92 4.89 -5.75
C ASP A 165 9.44 5.02 -6.16
N SER A 166 9.00 4.23 -7.13
CA SER A 166 7.58 4.19 -7.50
C SER A 166 6.73 3.71 -6.33
N LEU A 167 5.67 4.47 -6.03
CA LEU A 167 4.64 4.07 -5.06
C LEU A 167 3.71 2.97 -5.60
N SER A 168 3.83 2.62 -6.89
CA SER A 168 3.03 1.59 -7.56
C SER A 168 3.10 0.27 -6.82
N LEU A 169 1.97 -0.43 -6.69
CA LEU A 169 1.90 -1.78 -6.11
C LEU A 169 2.65 -2.84 -6.93
N ASN A 170 3.16 -2.50 -8.13
CA ASN A 170 3.90 -3.39 -9.04
C ASN A 170 3.11 -4.64 -9.49
N LEU A 171 1.79 -4.54 -9.53
CA LEU A 171 0.89 -5.57 -10.03
C LEU A 171 0.61 -5.35 -11.52
N LYS A 172 0.36 -6.45 -12.24
CA LYS A 172 -0.09 -6.47 -13.64
C LYS A 172 -1.44 -7.18 -13.72
N ARG A 173 -2.27 -6.80 -14.68
CA ARG A 173 -3.53 -7.51 -14.94
C ARG A 173 -3.28 -8.68 -15.88
N ASN A 174 -3.65 -9.88 -15.46
CA ASN A 174 -3.76 -11.03 -16.35
C ASN A 174 -4.93 -10.84 -17.32
N LYS A 175 -4.75 -11.22 -18.58
CA LYS A 175 -5.82 -11.28 -19.56
C LYS A 175 -5.82 -12.63 -20.27
N GLY A 176 -7.01 -13.13 -20.56
CA GLY A 176 -7.18 -14.33 -21.37
C GLY A 176 -8.64 -14.70 -21.52
N ASP A 177 -8.91 -15.79 -22.20
CA ASP A 177 -10.27 -16.19 -22.53
C ASP A 177 -11.03 -16.76 -21.33
N VAL A 178 -12.29 -16.38 -21.17
CA VAL A 178 -13.18 -16.91 -20.13
C VAL A 178 -14.47 -17.39 -20.77
N LEU A 179 -14.75 -18.68 -20.60
CA LEU A 179 -15.94 -19.37 -21.08
C LEU A 179 -16.96 -19.47 -19.93
N TYR A 180 -18.07 -18.76 -20.08
CA TYR A 180 -19.20 -18.82 -19.16
C TYR A 180 -20.10 -19.97 -19.57
N PHE A 181 -20.46 -20.81 -18.61
CA PHE A 181 -21.40 -21.92 -18.79
C PHE A 181 -22.76 -21.57 -18.21
N LYS A 182 -23.80 -21.88 -18.97
CA LYS A 182 -25.19 -21.92 -18.51
C LYS A 182 -25.51 -23.31 -17.94
N THR A 183 -26.56 -23.40 -17.13
CA THR A 183 -26.99 -24.67 -16.55
C THR A 183 -28.11 -25.24 -17.40
N SER A 184 -27.96 -26.48 -17.86
CA SER A 184 -29.06 -27.26 -18.41
C SER A 184 -29.49 -28.29 -17.39
N GLU A 185 -30.77 -28.53 -17.23
CA GLU A 185 -31.31 -29.47 -16.26
C GLU A 185 -31.85 -30.70 -16.99
N LEU A 186 -31.30 -31.87 -16.66
CA LEU A 186 -31.88 -33.15 -17.07
C LEU A 186 -32.81 -33.63 -15.95
N TYR A 187 -34.10 -33.64 -16.25
CA TYR A 187 -35.13 -34.21 -15.38
C TYR A 187 -35.15 -35.72 -15.53
N VAL A 188 -34.84 -36.44 -14.45
CA VAL A 188 -34.99 -37.90 -14.39
C VAL A 188 -36.28 -38.19 -13.63
N PRO A 189 -37.32 -38.73 -14.29
CA PRO A 189 -38.57 -39.07 -13.63
C PRO A 189 -38.34 -40.13 -12.55
N PRO A 190 -39.18 -40.18 -11.51
CA PRO A 190 -39.07 -41.18 -10.47
C PRO A 190 -39.17 -42.58 -11.09
N THR A 191 -38.29 -43.47 -10.67
CA THR A 191 -38.28 -44.87 -11.09
C THR A 191 -38.69 -45.76 -9.92
N PRO A 192 -39.11 -47.01 -10.14
CA PRO A 192 -39.41 -47.93 -9.05
C PRO A 192 -38.27 -48.13 -8.04
N VAL A 193 -37.03 -47.87 -8.45
CA VAL A 193 -35.81 -48.01 -7.65
C VAL A 193 -35.38 -46.68 -7.00
N SER A 194 -35.84 -45.53 -7.51
CA SER A 194 -35.57 -44.21 -6.93
C SER A 194 -36.85 -43.36 -6.99
N PRO A 195 -37.62 -43.28 -5.88
CA PRO A 195 -38.89 -42.56 -5.84
C PRO A 195 -38.73 -41.03 -5.86
N GLU A 196 -37.49 -40.54 -5.74
CA GLU A 196 -37.19 -39.11 -5.79
C GLU A 196 -36.97 -38.64 -7.23
N VAL A 197 -37.45 -37.43 -7.53
CA VAL A 197 -37.11 -36.74 -8.77
C VAL A 197 -35.68 -36.25 -8.68
N TRP A 198 -34.82 -36.73 -9.58
CA TRP A 198 -33.45 -36.23 -9.69
C TRP A 198 -33.38 -35.18 -10.80
N VAL A 199 -32.83 -34.01 -10.46
CA VAL A 199 -32.49 -32.97 -11.44
C VAL A 199 -30.98 -32.91 -11.54
N TRP A 200 -30.44 -33.33 -12.68
CA TRP A 200 -29.00 -33.34 -12.92
C TRP A 200 -28.60 -32.05 -13.64
N PRO A 201 -27.83 -31.15 -13.01
CA PRO A 201 -27.33 -29.95 -13.66
C PRO A 201 -26.17 -30.32 -14.59
N ILE A 202 -26.27 -29.92 -15.86
CA ILE A 202 -25.28 -30.15 -16.91
C ILE A 202 -24.73 -28.79 -17.35
N PRO A 203 -23.40 -28.59 -17.31
CA PRO A 203 -22.79 -27.37 -17.83
C PRO A 203 -22.94 -27.34 -19.35
N TYR A 204 -23.49 -26.26 -19.89
CA TYR A 204 -23.55 -26.04 -21.33
C TYR A 204 -22.89 -24.70 -21.69
N PRO A 205 -22.03 -24.61 -22.72
CA PRO A 205 -21.38 -23.37 -23.10
C PRO A 205 -22.39 -22.25 -23.41
N TYR A 206 -22.21 -21.07 -22.81
CA TYR A 206 -23.07 -19.91 -23.05
C TYR A 206 -22.34 -18.82 -23.84
N GLU A 207 -21.23 -18.33 -23.31
CA GLU A 207 -20.53 -17.19 -23.89
C GLU A 207 -19.03 -17.30 -23.65
N ARG A 208 -18.22 -17.03 -24.68
CA ARG A 208 -16.77 -16.91 -24.55
C ARG A 208 -16.36 -15.44 -24.64
N SER A 209 -15.82 -14.91 -23.56
CA SER A 209 -15.20 -13.60 -23.54
C SER A 209 -13.72 -13.73 -23.88
N LYS A 210 -13.31 -13.25 -25.06
CA LYS A 210 -11.90 -13.28 -25.49
C LYS A 210 -11.11 -12.15 -24.84
N ASN A 211 -9.86 -12.42 -24.46
CA ASN A 211 -8.96 -11.42 -23.85
C ASN A 211 -9.57 -10.71 -22.62
N ALA A 212 -10.41 -11.43 -21.86
CA ALA A 212 -11.06 -10.90 -20.68
C ALA A 212 -10.04 -10.64 -19.57
N LYS A 213 -10.26 -9.56 -18.81
CA LYS A 213 -9.48 -9.30 -17.59
C LYS A 213 -9.77 -10.41 -16.57
N ARG A 214 -8.73 -10.97 -15.97
CA ARG A 214 -8.85 -12.02 -14.95
C ARG A 214 -8.31 -11.51 -13.60
N TRP A 215 -7.34 -12.17 -12.99
CA TRP A 215 -6.72 -11.77 -11.72
C TRP A 215 -5.54 -10.80 -11.89
N LEU A 216 -5.02 -10.29 -10.77
CA LEU A 216 -3.77 -9.53 -10.70
C LEU A 216 -2.58 -10.48 -10.50
N GLU A 217 -1.49 -10.19 -11.18
CA GLU A 217 -0.23 -10.94 -11.15
C GLU A 217 0.91 -10.07 -10.66
N GLN A 218 1.90 -10.70 -10.05
CA GLN A 218 3.14 -10.05 -9.67
C GLN A 218 4.16 -10.07 -10.82
N LYS A 219 4.85 -8.94 -11.03
CA LYS A 219 5.83 -8.78 -12.13
C LYS A 219 7.21 -9.40 -11.85
N ARG A 220 7.56 -9.70 -10.61
CA ARG A 220 8.95 -10.04 -10.20
C ARG A 220 8.97 -11.13 -9.13
N GLU A 221 10.00 -11.97 -9.12
CA GLU A 221 10.22 -12.96 -8.06
C GLU A 221 10.54 -12.31 -6.70
N SER A 222 11.10 -11.09 -6.68
CA SER A 222 11.28 -10.32 -5.45
C SER A 222 10.04 -9.54 -5.01
N PHE A 223 8.86 -9.80 -5.59
CA PHE A 223 7.64 -9.04 -5.29
C PHE A 223 7.35 -8.99 -3.80
N HIS A 224 7.53 -10.11 -3.09
CA HIS A 224 7.32 -10.29 -1.65
C HIS A 224 8.15 -9.34 -0.75
N LYS A 225 9.07 -8.54 -1.31
CA LYS A 225 9.82 -7.47 -0.65
C LYS A 225 9.78 -6.19 -1.50
N GLN A 226 8.88 -5.27 -1.17
CA GLN A 226 8.76 -3.99 -1.86
C GLN A 226 9.31 -2.87 -0.99
N ARG A 227 10.51 -2.38 -1.33
CA ARG A 227 11.15 -1.24 -0.65
C ARG A 227 10.70 0.09 -1.25
N ILE A 228 10.46 1.06 -0.39
CA ILE A 228 10.18 2.45 -0.73
C ILE A 228 11.17 3.34 0.01
N ARG A 229 11.88 4.19 -0.71
CA ARG A 229 12.70 5.25 -0.16
C ARG A 229 12.01 6.59 -0.34
N VAL A 230 12.12 7.43 0.68
CA VAL A 230 11.50 8.74 0.71
C VAL A 230 12.50 9.76 1.22
N ILE A 231 12.40 10.98 0.70
CA ILE A 231 13.13 12.14 1.18
C ILE A 231 12.12 13.08 1.81
N ALA A 232 12.31 13.39 3.09
CA ALA A 232 11.66 14.53 3.73
C ALA A 232 12.66 15.68 3.75
N TYR A 233 12.19 16.89 3.50
CA TYR A 233 13.05 18.07 3.54
C TYR A 233 12.39 19.25 4.23
N LYS A 234 13.25 20.09 4.81
CA LYS A 234 12.93 21.38 5.40
C LYS A 234 13.85 22.41 4.75
N SER A 235 13.25 23.33 4.02
CA SER A 235 13.91 24.44 3.33
C SER A 235 14.46 25.42 4.35
N ARG A 236 15.59 26.05 4.04
CA ARG A 236 16.16 27.18 4.76
C ARG A 236 15.20 28.36 4.95
N ASP A 237 14.25 28.51 4.03
CA ASP A 237 13.31 29.64 4.03
C ASP A 237 12.05 29.35 4.86
N SER A 238 11.89 28.11 5.33
CA SER A 238 10.74 27.67 6.11
C SER A 238 10.66 28.40 7.46
N VAL A 239 9.44 28.77 7.86
CA VAL A 239 9.20 29.54 9.09
C VAL A 239 9.71 28.80 10.32
N SER A 240 9.64 27.47 10.34
CA SER A 240 10.13 26.63 11.43
C SER A 240 11.64 26.39 11.39
N ASN A 241 12.30 26.58 10.24
CA ASN A 241 13.72 26.32 10.00
C ASN A 241 14.54 27.61 9.85
N ARG A 242 14.42 28.52 10.81
CA ARG A 242 15.20 29.76 10.87
C ARG A 242 15.98 29.86 12.16
N GLY A 243 17.24 30.29 12.10
CA GLY A 243 18.03 30.58 13.29
C GLY A 243 17.39 31.65 14.19
N TYR A 244 17.89 31.79 15.41
CA TYR A 244 17.45 32.89 16.27
C TYR A 244 17.84 34.23 15.62
N PRO A 245 16.90 35.19 15.50
CA PRO A 245 17.08 36.39 14.67
C PRO A 245 18.24 37.29 15.12
N PHE A 246 18.54 37.31 16.43
CA PHE A 246 19.62 38.12 16.98
C PHE A 246 21.00 37.53 16.70
N ALA A 247 21.17 36.22 16.96
CA ALA A 247 22.41 35.51 16.71
C ALA A 247 22.70 35.37 15.21
N GLY A 248 21.67 35.14 14.38
CA GLY A 248 21.82 34.98 12.94
C GLY A 248 22.48 36.20 12.27
N LYS A 249 22.02 37.41 12.60
CA LYS A 249 22.60 38.67 12.09
C LYS A 249 24.00 38.92 12.62
N PHE A 250 24.25 38.64 13.91
CA PHE A 250 25.55 38.88 14.53
C PHE A 250 26.66 37.98 13.95
N PHE A 251 26.33 36.72 13.66
CA PHE A 251 27.27 35.75 13.09
C PHE A 251 27.25 35.68 11.55
N LYS A 252 26.53 36.60 10.87
CA LYS A 252 26.30 36.54 9.41
C LYS A 252 25.79 35.17 8.93
N MET A 253 25.02 34.49 9.77
CA MET A 253 24.31 33.26 9.41
C MET A 253 23.00 33.61 8.71
N ASP A 254 23.11 34.43 7.65
CA ASP A 254 21.98 34.98 6.89
C ASP A 254 21.25 33.87 6.12
N ARG A 255 21.89 32.71 5.96
CA ARG A 255 21.36 31.52 5.29
C ARG A 255 21.40 30.35 6.26
N TRP A 256 20.22 29.96 6.75
CA TRP A 256 20.05 28.70 7.46
C TRP A 256 20.25 27.53 6.49
N VAL A 257 20.56 26.35 7.01
CA VAL A 257 20.85 25.18 6.17
C VAL A 257 19.57 24.46 5.76
N ASP A 258 19.54 23.96 4.52
CA ASP A 258 18.52 22.99 4.10
C ASP A 258 18.76 21.66 4.84
N ILE A 259 17.70 21.10 5.39
CA ILE A 259 17.74 19.81 6.07
C ILE A 259 17.01 18.80 5.21
N LYS A 260 17.71 17.72 4.84
CA LYS A 260 17.14 16.61 4.07
C LYS A 260 17.45 15.32 4.80
N CYS A 261 16.42 14.51 5.03
CA CYS A 261 16.55 13.18 5.61
C CYS A 261 15.98 12.15 4.65
N ILE A 262 16.66 11.01 4.58
CA ILE A 262 16.23 9.88 3.76
C ILE A 262 15.80 8.77 4.72
N ALA A 263 14.66 8.17 4.43
CA ALA A 263 14.19 6.98 5.12
C ALA A 263 13.79 5.91 4.12
N ALA A 264 13.79 4.65 4.57
CA ALA A 264 13.28 3.56 3.79
C ALA A 264 12.36 2.68 4.63
N ALA A 265 11.30 2.19 4.00
CA ALA A 265 10.43 1.18 4.57
C ALA A 265 10.17 0.12 3.51
N SER A 266 9.86 -1.10 3.95
CA SER A 266 9.46 -2.17 3.05
C SER A 266 8.12 -2.74 3.46
N SER A 267 7.27 -2.96 2.45
CA SER A 267 6.15 -3.87 2.54
C SER A 267 6.68 -5.27 2.26
N TYR A 268 6.50 -6.21 3.19
CA TYR A 268 6.94 -7.58 2.98
C TYR A 268 5.89 -8.60 3.37
N ASN A 269 5.96 -9.77 2.75
CA ASN A 269 5.20 -10.95 3.14
C ASN A 269 6.16 -12.11 3.48
N ASN A 270 6.11 -12.61 4.71
CA ASN A 270 6.96 -13.73 5.16
C ASN A 270 6.49 -15.08 4.61
N SER A 271 5.22 -15.20 4.23
CA SER A 271 4.61 -16.43 3.73
C SER A 271 4.89 -16.70 2.25
N GLY A 272 5.61 -15.78 1.59
CA GLY A 272 5.89 -15.84 0.16
C GLY A 272 4.86 -15.06 -0.67
N TYR A 273 4.52 -15.59 -1.84
CA TYR A 273 3.73 -14.89 -2.84
C TYR A 273 2.24 -14.84 -2.47
N MET A 274 1.61 -13.70 -2.74
CA MET A 274 0.16 -13.47 -2.56
C MET A 274 -0.59 -13.39 -3.88
N PHE A 275 0.16 -13.33 -4.97
CA PHE A 275 -0.32 -13.15 -6.31
C PHE A 275 0.42 -14.15 -7.19
N PRO A 276 -0.28 -14.79 -8.14
CA PRO A 276 0.37 -15.66 -9.12
C PRO A 276 1.41 -14.89 -9.94
N GLN A 277 2.45 -15.60 -10.37
CA GLN A 277 3.45 -15.09 -11.29
C GLN A 277 2.89 -15.05 -12.72
N GLU A 278 3.50 -14.25 -13.59
CA GLU A 278 3.08 -14.13 -14.99
C GLU A 278 3.17 -15.46 -15.77
N ARG A 279 4.00 -16.40 -15.32
CA ARG A 279 4.08 -17.76 -15.87
C ARG A 279 2.97 -18.70 -15.39
N ASP A 280 2.23 -18.32 -14.36
CA ASP A 280 1.20 -19.16 -13.76
C ASP A 280 -0.10 -18.98 -14.57
N ALA A 281 -0.34 -19.90 -15.50
CA ALA A 281 -1.51 -19.84 -16.38
C ALA A 281 -2.83 -20.19 -15.70
N SER A 282 -2.80 -20.75 -14.47
CA SER A 282 -3.96 -21.39 -13.85
C SER A 282 -4.67 -20.53 -12.79
N PHE A 283 -6.02 -20.49 -12.84
CA PHE A 283 -6.86 -19.89 -11.79
C PHE A 283 -6.64 -20.61 -10.45
N MET A 284 -6.40 -21.93 -10.49
CA MET A 284 -6.08 -22.72 -9.29
C MET A 284 -4.77 -22.29 -8.64
N THR A 285 -3.76 -21.88 -9.42
CA THR A 285 -2.51 -21.32 -8.87
C THR A 285 -2.80 -20.02 -8.11
N ALA A 286 -3.64 -19.14 -8.68
CA ALA A 286 -4.05 -17.92 -7.99
C ALA A 286 -4.75 -18.22 -6.65
N PHE A 287 -5.55 -19.28 -6.59
CA PHE A 287 -6.15 -19.76 -5.35
C PHE A 287 -5.12 -20.29 -4.34
N PHE A 288 -4.23 -21.19 -4.75
CA PHE A 288 -3.26 -21.79 -3.84
C PHE A 288 -2.28 -20.75 -3.30
N GLU A 289 -1.81 -19.81 -4.12
CA GLU A 289 -0.97 -18.70 -3.66
C GLU A 289 -1.73 -17.80 -2.68
N TYR A 290 -3.02 -17.54 -2.94
CA TYR A 290 -3.87 -16.85 -1.96
C TYR A 290 -4.03 -17.64 -0.65
N TRP A 291 -4.30 -18.94 -0.71
CA TRP A 291 -4.49 -19.75 0.49
C TRP A 291 -3.23 -19.83 1.33
N LYS A 292 -2.07 -20.05 0.69
CA LYS A 292 -0.74 -19.98 1.34
C LYS A 292 -0.53 -18.65 2.05
N SER A 293 -1.05 -17.56 1.48
CA SER A 293 -0.90 -16.22 2.04
C SER A 293 -1.88 -15.85 3.14
N LYS A 294 -2.85 -16.70 3.44
CA LYS A 294 -3.90 -16.40 4.43
C LYS A 294 -3.33 -16.20 5.83
N ASN A 295 -2.08 -16.63 6.10
CA ASN A 295 -1.34 -16.32 7.32
C ASN A 295 0.19 -16.44 7.14
N PRO A 296 0.98 -15.43 7.57
CA PRO A 296 0.65 -14.00 7.70
C PRO A 296 0.52 -13.26 6.34
N GLY A 297 -0.28 -12.20 6.30
CA GLY A 297 -0.34 -11.27 5.15
C GLY A 297 0.81 -10.25 5.13
N TRP A 298 0.72 -9.25 4.25
CA TRP A 298 1.72 -8.18 4.13
C TRP A 298 1.82 -7.34 5.39
N LYS A 299 3.05 -7.14 5.86
CA LYS A 299 3.42 -6.24 6.95
C LYS A 299 4.29 -5.10 6.42
N ALA A 300 4.49 -4.07 7.23
CA ALA A 300 5.27 -2.89 6.86
C ALA A 300 6.29 -2.62 7.96
N HIS A 301 7.55 -2.45 7.58
CA HIS A 301 8.64 -2.25 8.53
C HIS A 301 9.61 -1.20 8.00
N LEU A 302 10.18 -0.43 8.92
CA LEU A 302 11.32 0.42 8.61
C LEU A 302 12.51 -0.47 8.24
N VAL A 303 13.27 -0.04 7.22
CA VAL A 303 14.44 -0.74 6.74
C VAL A 303 15.60 0.25 6.71
N PRO A 304 16.81 -0.15 7.13
CA PRO A 304 17.97 0.72 7.04
C PRO A 304 18.13 1.27 5.63
N VAL A 305 18.37 2.57 5.50
CA VAL A 305 18.69 3.18 4.19
C VAL A 305 20.02 2.60 3.67
N GLY A 306 20.92 2.24 4.58
CA GLY A 306 22.21 1.59 4.31
C GLY A 306 22.09 0.10 4.01
N LYS A 307 22.29 -0.24 2.73
CA LYS A 307 23.15 -1.34 2.26
C LYS A 307 23.35 -1.21 0.76
N TRP A 308 24.49 -0.64 0.38
CA TRP A 308 25.18 -0.94 -0.88
C TRP A 308 25.96 -2.28 -0.78
N THR A 309 25.74 -3.06 0.29
CA THR A 309 26.44 -4.33 0.53
C THR A 309 25.47 -5.36 1.12
N LYS A 310 24.81 -6.10 0.24
CA LYS A 310 24.91 -7.56 0.18
C LYS A 310 23.96 -8.06 -0.91
N HIS A 311 24.59 -8.81 -1.81
CA HIS A 311 24.05 -9.62 -2.91
C HIS A 311 22.78 -10.38 -2.54
#